data_AF-X6LGI4-F1
#
_entry.id   AF-X6LGI4-F1
#
_cell.length_a   1.000
_cell.length_b   1.000
_cell.length_c   1.000
_cell.angle_alpha   90.00
_cell.angle_beta   90.00
_cell.angle_gamma   90.00
#
_symmetry.space_group_name_H-M   'P 1'
#
loop_
_entity.id
_entity.type
_entity.pdbx_description
1 polymer ?
#
loop_
_entity_poly.entity_id
_entity_poly.type
_entity_poly.pdbx_seq_one_letter_code
_entity_poly.pdbx_strand_id
1 'polypeptide(L)'
;MKSKAIHVILFEYFKKYIMGEMNPASCADVISVLKESRKQELEEDTTMSQALETYIPLQANNYPRIDNDDNGKNNAYDCNQHIIDLLREENENENKKEKEEKKNEQKQVIVLQGKSGSGKSLFCRHLEETFWESYVSGATTSIP
;
A
#
# COMPACT_ATOMS: atom_id res chain seq x y z
N MET A 1 -15.65 -1.44 20.90
CA MET A 1 -15.04 -0.29 21.61
C MET A 1 -13.56 -0.09 21.26
N LYS A 2 -12.72 -1.12 21.31
CA LYS A 2 -11.27 -1.00 21.00
C LYS A 2 -10.96 -0.42 19.60
N SER A 3 -11.67 -0.85 18.57
CA SER A 3 -11.52 -0.33 17.20
C SER A 3 -11.85 1.16 17.09
N LYS A 4 -12.91 1.63 17.77
CA LYS A 4 -13.25 3.06 17.84
C LYS A 4 -12.17 3.88 18.53
N ALA A 5 -11.57 3.35 19.60
CA ALA A 5 -10.48 4.03 20.29
C ALA A 5 -9.23 4.16 19.41
N ILE A 6 -8.84 3.09 18.70
CA ILE A 6 -7.71 3.13 17.76
C ILE A 6 -7.97 4.15 16.64
N HIS A 7 -9.16 4.14 16.06
CA HIS A 7 -9.54 5.11 15.04
C HIS A 7 -9.41 6.55 15.53
N VAL A 8 -9.94 6.86 16.73
CA VAL A 8 -9.85 8.23 17.28
C VAL A 8 -8.40 8.65 17.47
N ILE A 9 -7.55 7.78 18.02
CA ILE A 9 -6.13 8.06 18.23
C ILE A 9 -5.42 8.34 16.90
N LEU A 10 -5.62 7.48 15.89
CA LEU A 10 -5.01 7.66 14.57
C LEU A 10 -5.51 8.92 13.88
N PHE A 11 -6.81 9.22 14.01
CA PHE A 11 -7.39 10.43 13.42
C PHE A 11 -6.91 11.71 14.10
N GLU A 12 -6.74 11.71 15.43
CA GLU A 12 -6.17 12.84 16.15
C GLU A 12 -4.70 13.05 15.80
N TYR A 13 -3.92 11.97 15.69
CA TYR A 13 -2.55 12.03 15.20
C TYR A 13 -2.49 12.64 13.80
N PHE A 14 -3.30 12.12 12.87
CA PHE A 14 -3.38 12.63 11.51
C PHE A 14 -3.71 14.13 11.47
N LYS A 15 -4.74 14.57 12.20
CA LYS A 15 -5.10 15.99 12.26
C LYS A 15 -3.95 16.84 12.80
N LYS A 16 -3.27 16.40 13.85
CA LYS A 16 -2.24 17.19 14.52
C LYS A 16 -0.92 17.25 13.75
N TYR A 17 -0.47 16.12 13.21
CA TYR A 17 0.89 16.00 12.67
C TYR A 17 0.95 16.00 11.15
N ILE A 18 -0.14 15.63 10.47
CA ILE A 18 -0.18 15.60 9.00
C ILE A 18 -0.93 16.83 8.47
N MET A 19 -2.15 17.09 8.96
CA MET A 19 -2.92 18.27 8.54
C MET A 19 -2.45 19.56 9.24
N GLY A 20 -2.01 19.47 10.49
CA GLY A 20 -1.56 20.63 11.27
C GLY A 20 -2.66 21.70 11.37
N GLU A 21 -2.35 22.92 10.93
CA GLU A 21 -3.30 24.04 10.87
C GLU A 21 -4.00 24.16 9.51
N MET A 22 -3.70 23.28 8.54
CA MET A 22 -4.37 23.29 7.24
C MET A 22 -5.84 22.88 7.38
N ASN A 23 -6.69 23.59 6.63
CA ASN A 23 -8.11 23.31 6.56
C ASN A 23 -8.47 22.95 5.11
N PRO A 24 -8.19 21.71 4.67
CA PRO A 24 -8.42 21.30 3.29
C PRO A 24 -9.90 21.43 2.92
N ALA A 25 -10.19 22.10 1.81
CA ALA A 25 -11.55 22.31 1.34
C ALA A 25 -12.03 21.19 0.40
N SER A 26 -11.12 20.32 -0.02
CA SER A 26 -11.37 19.22 -0.95
C SER A 26 -10.50 18.00 -0.69
N CYS A 27 -10.87 16.85 -1.27
CA CYS A 27 -10.03 15.64 -1.24
C CYS A 27 -8.69 15.87 -1.95
N ALA A 28 -8.65 16.69 -2.99
CA ALA A 28 -7.41 17.03 -3.69
C ALA A 28 -6.43 17.76 -2.76
N ASP A 29 -6.93 18.65 -1.90
CA ASP A 29 -6.11 19.32 -0.88
C ASP A 29 -5.55 18.30 0.11
N VAL A 30 -6.38 17.36 0.59
CA VAL A 30 -5.95 16.27 1.48
C VAL A 30 -4.84 15.43 0.83
N ILE A 31 -5.00 15.06 -0.45
CA ILE A 31 -4.02 14.27 -1.18
C ILE A 31 -2.71 15.04 -1.36
N SER A 32 -2.79 16.34 -1.64
CA SER A 32 -1.60 17.19 -1.75
C SER A 32 -0.81 17.22 -0.44
N VAL A 33 -1.50 17.35 0.70
CA VAL A 33 -0.87 17.33 2.03
C VAL A 33 -0.22 15.97 2.30
N LEU A 34 -0.91 14.88 1.98
CA LEU A 34 -0.36 13.53 2.15
C LEU A 34 0.89 13.29 1.31
N LYS A 35 0.89 13.73 0.04
CA LYS A 35 2.05 13.60 -0.85
C LYS A 35 3.25 14.40 -0.32
N GLU A 36 3.03 15.63 0.13
CA GLU A 36 4.10 16.46 0.69
C GLU A 36 4.64 15.88 2.00
N SER A 37 3.76 15.43 2.90
CA SER A 37 4.15 14.82 4.17
C SER A 37 4.97 13.54 3.97
N ARG A 38 4.59 12.68 3.02
CA ARG A 38 5.38 11.49 2.65
C ARG A 38 6.77 11.89 2.14
N LYS A 39 6.85 12.90 1.29
CA LYS A 39 8.12 13.37 0.74
C LYS A 39 9.04 13.88 1.84
N GLN A 40 8.50 14.69 2.76
CA GLN A 40 9.24 15.19 3.92
C GLN A 40 9.71 14.04 4.83
N GLU A 41 8.86 13.04 5.10
CA GLU A 41 9.23 11.85 5.88
C GLU A 41 10.46 11.15 5.29
N LEU A 42 10.50 10.96 3.96
CA LEU A 42 11.61 10.33 3.26
C LEU A 42 12.87 11.20 3.20
N GLU A 43 12.73 12.53 3.12
CA GLU A 43 13.86 13.45 3.18
C GLU A 43 14.52 13.45 4.58
N GLU A 44 13.71 13.32 5.63
CA GLU A 44 14.19 13.18 7.01
C GLU A 44 14.84 11.80 7.25
N ASP A 45 14.29 10.73 6.67
CA ASP A 45 14.87 9.37 6.73
C ASP A 45 15.81 9.08 5.53
N THR A 46 17.00 9.66 5.61
CA THR A 46 18.06 9.46 4.61
C THR A 46 18.41 7.99 4.34
N THR A 47 18.29 7.12 5.36
CA THR A 47 18.59 5.69 5.21
C THR A 47 17.52 4.99 4.39
N MET A 48 16.24 5.31 4.63
CA MET A 48 15.14 4.80 3.81
C MET A 48 15.23 5.29 2.37
N SER A 49 15.54 6.59 2.17
CA SER A 49 15.70 7.17 0.83
C SER A 49 16.78 6.43 0.02
N GLN A 50 17.97 6.24 0.58
CA GLN A 50 19.05 5.47 -0.06
C GLN A 50 18.69 4.00 -0.29
N ALA A 51 17.96 3.39 0.63
CA ALA A 51 17.50 2.02 0.48
C ALA A 51 16.49 1.89 -0.68
N LEU A 52 15.64 2.89 -0.89
CA LEU A 52 14.68 2.92 -2.01
C LEU A 52 15.38 3.12 -3.35
N GLU A 53 16.41 3.98 -3.42
CA GLU A 53 17.22 4.17 -4.62
C GLU A 53 17.92 2.87 -5.06
N THR A 54 18.27 2.02 -4.10
CA THR A 54 18.93 0.74 -4.33
C THR A 54 17.98 -0.45 -4.23
N TYR A 55 16.67 -0.20 -4.32
CA TYR A 55 15.66 -1.23 -4.17
C TYR A 55 15.81 -2.35 -5.20
N ILE A 56 15.74 -3.59 -4.73
CA ILE A 56 15.74 -4.79 -5.56
C ILE A 56 14.36 -5.45 -5.41
N PRO A 57 13.62 -5.67 -6.52
CA PRO A 57 12.32 -6.32 -6.50
C PRO A 57 12.33 -7.66 -5.77
N LEU A 58 11.35 -7.84 -4.88
CA LEU A 58 11.18 -9.09 -4.16
C LEU A 58 10.55 -10.15 -5.05
N GLN A 59 11.08 -11.36 -4.97
CA GLN A 59 10.45 -12.55 -5.52
C GLN A 59 9.63 -13.23 -4.42
N ALA A 60 8.40 -13.63 -4.75
CA ALA A 60 7.47 -14.27 -3.83
C ALA A 60 6.82 -15.50 -4.45
N ASN A 61 6.16 -16.31 -3.63
CA ASN A 61 5.35 -17.44 -4.08
C ASN A 61 4.14 -17.63 -3.15
N ASN A 62 3.15 -18.40 -3.61
CA ASN A 62 1.90 -18.63 -2.88
C ASN A 62 2.00 -19.72 -1.81
N TYR A 63 3.18 -20.28 -1.56
CA TYR A 63 3.34 -21.36 -0.59
C TYR A 63 3.67 -20.78 0.79
N PRO A 64 3.06 -21.30 1.87
CA PRO A 64 3.47 -20.95 3.22
C PRO A 64 4.95 -21.25 3.39
N ARG A 65 5.67 -20.36 4.06
CA ARG A 65 7.07 -20.61 4.37
C ARG A 65 7.17 -21.77 5.36
N ILE A 66 7.71 -22.90 4.90
CA ILE A 66 8.07 -24.04 5.76
C ILE A 66 9.54 -23.86 6.13
N ASP A 67 9.88 -23.83 7.43
CA ASP A 67 11.24 -23.55 7.92
C ASP A 67 12.31 -24.56 7.48
N ASN A 68 11.90 -25.65 6.82
CA ASN A 68 12.75 -26.78 6.43
C ASN A 68 12.89 -26.99 4.91
N ASP A 69 12.36 -26.10 4.07
CA ASP A 69 12.25 -26.40 2.64
C ASP A 69 13.26 -25.61 1.80
N ASP A 70 14.32 -26.31 1.39
CA ASP A 70 15.29 -25.93 0.35
C ASP A 70 14.75 -26.36 -1.04
N ASN A 71 13.44 -26.17 -1.27
CA ASN A 71 12.74 -26.78 -2.40
C ASN A 71 12.81 -25.91 -3.64
N GLY A 72 13.59 -26.36 -4.63
CA GLY A 72 13.83 -25.75 -5.94
C GLY A 72 12.65 -25.81 -6.92
N LYS A 73 11.45 -25.37 -6.52
CA LYS A 73 10.34 -25.13 -7.46
C LYS A 73 10.32 -23.66 -7.86
N ASN A 74 10.65 -23.39 -9.13
CA ASN A 74 10.67 -22.07 -9.78
C ASN A 74 9.27 -21.43 -9.96
N ASN A 75 8.40 -21.51 -8.97
CA ASN A 75 7.08 -20.84 -8.98
C ASN A 75 7.17 -19.43 -8.37
N ALA A 76 8.37 -18.84 -8.38
CA ALA A 76 8.59 -17.49 -7.92
C ALA A 76 8.03 -16.50 -8.94
N TYR A 77 7.36 -15.47 -8.45
CA TYR A 77 6.89 -14.35 -9.23
C TYR A 77 7.42 -13.04 -8.65
N ASP A 78 7.46 -12.01 -9.49
CA ASP A 78 7.73 -10.65 -9.04
C ASP A 78 6.59 -10.17 -8.12
N CYS A 79 6.94 -9.83 -6.89
CA CYS A 79 5.98 -9.49 -5.85
C CYS A 79 5.25 -8.18 -6.17
N ASN A 80 5.90 -7.20 -6.80
CA ASN A 80 5.28 -5.92 -7.13
C ASN A 80 4.27 -6.10 -8.25
N GLN A 81 4.69 -6.73 -9.36
CA GLN A 81 3.82 -6.99 -10.50
C GLN A 81 2.61 -7.83 -10.10
N HIS A 82 2.83 -8.86 -9.28
CA HIS A 82 1.73 -9.71 -8.82
C HIS A 82 0.68 -8.93 -8.01
N ILE A 83 1.09 -8.02 -7.11
CA ILE A 83 0.13 -7.19 -6.36
C ILE A 83 -0.60 -6.22 -7.30
N ILE A 84 0.11 -5.58 -8.22
CA ILE A 84 -0.50 -4.67 -9.21
C ILE A 84 -1.55 -5.41 -10.06
N ASP A 85 -1.22 -6.63 -10.51
CA ASP A 85 -2.11 -7.46 -11.31
C ASP A 85 -3.35 -7.88 -10.49
N LEU A 86 -3.16 -8.33 -9.24
CA LEU A 86 -4.26 -8.67 -8.34
C LEU A 86 -5.24 -7.50 -8.15
N LEU A 87 -4.70 -6.31 -7.86
CA LEU A 87 -5.53 -5.11 -7.66
C LEU A 87 -6.23 -4.68 -8.96
N ARG A 88 -5.59 -4.87 -10.12
CA ARG A 88 -6.22 -4.57 -11.41
C ARG A 88 -7.36 -5.53 -11.73
N GLU A 89 -7.14 -6.83 -11.57
CA GLU A 89 -8.16 -7.86 -11.81
C GLU A 89 -9.40 -7.65 -10.93
N GLU A 90 -9.20 -7.26 -9.67
CA GLU A 90 -10.30 -6.91 -8.77
C GLU A 90 -11.10 -5.71 -9.26
N ASN A 91 -10.43 -4.61 -9.61
CA ASN A 91 -11.11 -3.43 -10.17
C ASN A 91 -11.93 -3.78 -11.43
N GLU A 92 -11.40 -4.62 -12.32
CA GLU A 92 -12.14 -5.08 -13.51
C GLU A 92 -13.36 -5.96 -13.15
N ASN A 93 -13.21 -6.79 -12.12
CA ASN A 93 -14.28 -7.66 -11.64
C ASN A 93 -15.36 -6.88 -10.88
N GLU A 94 -14.99 -5.85 -10.13
CA GLU A 94 -15.92 -4.92 -9.47
C GLU A 94 -16.70 -4.10 -10.49
N ASN A 95 -16.03 -3.53 -11.51
CA ASN A 95 -16.71 -2.82 -12.61
C ASN A 95 -17.69 -3.72 -13.39
N LYS A 96 -17.45 -5.04 -13.45
CA LYS A 96 -18.39 -6.02 -14.01
C LYS A 96 -19.55 -6.32 -13.05
N LYS A 97 -19.29 -6.42 -11.74
CA LYS A 97 -20.29 -6.68 -10.69
C LYS A 97 -21.16 -5.48 -10.35
N GLU A 98 -20.70 -4.24 -10.52
CA GLU A 98 -21.54 -3.05 -10.32
C GLU A 98 -22.74 -2.99 -11.29
N LYS A 99 -22.70 -3.74 -12.40
CA LYS A 99 -23.84 -3.95 -13.30
C LYS A 99 -24.84 -5.00 -12.80
N GLU A 100 -24.47 -5.81 -11.80
CA GLU A 100 -25.27 -6.90 -11.21
C GLU A 100 -25.14 -6.90 -9.67
N GLU A 101 -25.95 -6.07 -9.01
CA GLU A 101 -26.20 -6.03 -7.55
C GLU A 101 -25.05 -5.58 -6.60
N LYS A 102 -25.36 -4.53 -5.82
CA LYS A 102 -24.58 -4.04 -4.67
C LYS A 102 -24.41 -5.12 -3.60
N LYS A 103 -23.24 -5.76 -3.53
CA LYS A 103 -22.88 -6.67 -2.44
C LYS A 103 -21.45 -6.41 -1.97
N ASN A 104 -21.36 -5.96 -0.70
CA ASN A 104 -20.23 -6.00 0.21
C ASN A 104 -18.83 -5.87 -0.41
N GLU A 105 -18.24 -4.68 -0.29
CA GLU A 105 -16.79 -4.44 -0.39
C GLU A 105 -16.04 -5.45 0.50
N GLN A 106 -15.59 -6.56 -0.10
CA GLN A 106 -14.72 -7.51 0.58
C GLN A 106 -13.33 -6.89 0.60
N LYS A 107 -12.94 -6.35 1.75
CA LYS A 107 -11.59 -5.81 1.95
C LYS A 107 -10.55 -6.90 1.69
N GLN A 108 -9.73 -6.71 0.67
CA GLN A 108 -8.64 -7.62 0.35
C GLN A 108 -7.55 -7.48 1.43
N VAL A 109 -7.03 -8.61 1.91
CA VAL A 109 -5.92 -8.63 2.86
C VAL A 109 -4.81 -9.47 2.27
N ILE A 110 -3.70 -8.82 1.92
CA ILE A 110 -2.49 -9.47 1.42
C ILE A 110 -1.52 -9.64 2.60
N VAL A 111 -1.03 -10.86 2.79
CA VAL A 111 -0.07 -11.18 3.87
C VAL A 111 1.29 -11.50 3.26
N LEU A 112 2.26 -10.62 3.48
CA LEU A 112 3.65 -10.83 3.04
C LEU A 112 4.49 -11.49 4.15
N GLN A 113 4.96 -12.71 3.90
CA GLN A 113 5.79 -13.48 4.85
C GLN A 113 7.22 -13.64 4.34
N GLY A 114 8.21 -13.57 5.24
CA GLY A 114 9.62 -13.71 4.86
C GLY A 114 10.57 -13.55 6.06
N LYS A 115 11.83 -13.97 5.91
CA LYS A 115 12.88 -13.85 6.96
C LYS A 115 13.03 -12.41 7.46
N SER A 116 13.48 -12.22 8.70
CA SER A 116 13.87 -10.88 9.16
C SER A 116 14.99 -10.35 8.24
N GLY A 117 14.95 -9.05 7.92
CA GLY A 117 15.89 -8.44 6.99
C GLY A 117 15.67 -8.73 5.50
N SER A 118 14.63 -9.49 5.12
CA SER A 118 14.36 -9.83 3.70
C SER A 118 13.78 -8.69 2.86
N GLY A 119 13.88 -7.43 3.31
CA GLY A 119 13.39 -6.26 2.56
C GLY A 119 11.87 -6.06 2.50
N LYS A 120 11.05 -6.76 3.30
CA LYS A 120 9.57 -6.63 3.27
C LYS A 120 9.10 -5.19 3.50
N SER A 121 9.64 -4.50 4.50
CA SER A 121 9.24 -3.12 4.80
C SER A 121 9.64 -2.16 3.68
N LEU A 122 10.82 -2.37 3.09
CA LEU A 122 11.31 -1.58 1.96
C LEU A 122 10.43 -1.80 0.71
N PHE A 123 10.04 -3.04 0.45
CA PHE A 123 9.05 -3.35 -0.59
C PHE A 123 7.73 -2.61 -0.37
N CYS A 124 7.19 -2.59 0.85
CA CYS A 124 5.95 -1.85 1.12
C CYS A 124 6.09 -0.35 0.83
N ARG A 125 7.26 0.25 1.12
CA ARG A 125 7.54 1.65 0.80
C ARG A 125 7.66 1.90 -0.71
N HIS A 126 8.29 0.99 -1.44
CA HIS A 126 8.37 1.06 -2.90
C HIS A 126 7.00 0.86 -3.56
N LEU A 127 6.17 -0.03 -3.02
CA LEU A 127 4.79 -0.24 -3.48
C LEU A 127 3.92 1.00 -3.22
N GLU A 128 4.05 1.59 -2.03
CA GLU A 128 3.39 2.86 -1.68
C GLU A 128 3.73 3.97 -2.68
N GLU A 129 5.00 4.09 -3.08
CA GLU A 129 5.44 5.02 -4.12
C GLU A 129 4.72 4.80 -5.44
N THR A 130 4.74 3.57 -5.90
CA THR A 130 4.10 3.17 -7.17
C THR A 130 2.62 3.54 -7.17
N PHE A 131 1.92 3.32 -6.05
CA PHE A 131 0.52 3.72 -5.90
C PHE A 131 0.33 5.24 -5.94
N TRP A 132 1.17 6.02 -5.25
CA TRP A 132 1.07 7.48 -5.27
C TRP A 132 1.35 8.10 -6.64
N GLU A 133 2.26 7.52 -7.42
CA GLU A 133 2.57 7.93 -8.78
C GLU A 133 1.45 7.58 -9.76
N SER A 134 0.85 6.40 -9.60
CA SER A 134 -0.30 5.96 -10.42
C SER A 134 -1.59 6.71 -10.08
N TYR A 135 -1.67 7.34 -8.92
CA TYR A 135 -2.85 8.07 -8.47
C TYR A 135 -3.07 9.35 -9.30
N VAL A 136 -4.07 9.33 -10.18
CA VAL A 136 -4.50 10.48 -10.97
C VAL A 136 -5.57 11.27 -10.22
N SER A 137 -5.28 12.53 -9.91
CA SER A 137 -6.20 13.48 -9.28
C SER A 137 -7.47 13.63 -10.13
N GLY A 138 -8.60 13.11 -9.64
CA GLY A 138 -9.90 13.15 -10.33
C GLY A 138 -10.45 11.78 -10.76
N ALA A 139 -9.70 10.70 -10.54
CA ALA A 139 -10.26 9.37 -10.70
C ALA A 139 -11.31 9.14 -9.59
N THR A 140 -12.58 9.01 -9.96
CA THR A 140 -13.66 8.57 -9.07
C THR A 140 -13.53 7.10 -8.67
N THR A 141 -12.53 6.40 -9.22
CA THR A 141 -12.16 5.04 -8.82
C THR A 141 -11.67 5.09 -7.38
N SER A 142 -12.25 4.25 -6.52
CA SER A 142 -11.76 4.06 -5.17
C SER A 142 -10.28 3.70 -5.22
N ILE A 143 -9.50 4.25 -4.30
CA ILE A 143 -8.20 3.69 -3.99
C ILE A 143 -8.49 2.26 -3.48
N PRO A 144 -7.90 1.21 -4.08
CA PRO A 144 -8.08 -0.16 -3.63
C PRO A 144 -7.70 -0.36 -2.15
#